data_AF-A0A7X5N1I4-F1
#
_entry.id   AF-A0A7X5N1I4-F1
#
_cell.length_a   1.000
_cell.length_b   1.000
_cell.length_c   1.000
_cell.angle_alpha   90.00
_cell.angle_beta   90.00
_cell.angle_gamma   90.00
#
_symmetry.space_group_name_H-M   'P 1'
#
loop_
_entity.id
_entity.type
_entity.pdbx_description
1 polymer ?
#
loop_
_entity_poly.entity_id
_entity_poly.type
_entity_poly.pdbx_seq_one_letter_code
_entity_poly.pdbx_strand_id
1 'polypeptide(L)'
;KVKRDDQVMMSERAWREGGAGTDGSYSGFPVNQTARLEDMEKGMAIQSGNDAAIALAEHVAGSEEAFASLMNSYAAKIGMKDSYFVNAHGLSAEGHHSTAYDLAMLGRAMVRDYPETYAYNKIKEFQVGSIKQNNRNLLLWRDPAVDGIKTGHTSEAGYCLLSSAKRGDQRLVAVVMGDSS
;
A
#
# COMPACT_ATOMS: atom_id res chain seq x y z
N LYS A 1 17.29 -8.59 -1.07
CA LYS A 1 17.70 -8.80 0.33
C LYS A 1 16.67 -9.63 1.09
N VAL A 2 15.38 -9.49 0.77
CA VAL A 2 14.29 -10.39 1.18
C VAL A 2 13.80 -11.23 0.00
N LYS A 3 13.06 -12.31 0.27
CA LYS A 3 12.43 -13.24 -0.68
C LYS A 3 10.93 -13.35 -0.40
N ARG A 4 10.16 -13.77 -1.41
CA ARG A 4 8.69 -13.88 -1.34
C ARG A 4 8.19 -14.85 -0.28
N ASP A 5 8.98 -15.88 0.01
CA ASP A 5 8.69 -16.95 0.95
C ASP A 5 9.27 -16.70 2.36
N ASP A 6 9.95 -15.56 2.56
CA ASP A 6 10.42 -15.16 3.88
C ASP A 6 9.23 -15.10 4.85
N GLN A 7 9.46 -15.60 6.06
CA GLN A 7 8.46 -15.60 7.12
C GLN A 7 8.51 -14.25 7.85
N VAL A 8 7.48 -13.45 7.63
CA VAL A 8 7.31 -12.14 8.26
C VAL A 8 6.49 -12.32 9.53
N MET A 9 6.99 -11.82 10.66
CA MET A 9 6.30 -11.85 11.95
C MET A 9 5.25 -10.74 12.01
N MET A 10 4.00 -11.09 12.33
CA MET A 10 3.02 -10.10 12.77
C MET A 10 3.30 -9.76 14.24
N SER A 11 4.10 -8.73 14.46
CA SER A 11 4.51 -8.29 15.81
C SER A 11 3.33 -7.73 16.60
N GLU A 12 3.45 -7.73 17.93
CA GLU A 12 2.46 -7.07 18.78
C GLU A 12 2.35 -5.56 18.47
N ARG A 13 3.48 -4.91 18.12
CA ARG A 13 3.49 -3.51 17.71
C ARG A 13 2.67 -3.31 16.43
N ALA A 14 2.97 -4.06 15.37
CA ALA A 14 2.25 -3.99 14.10
C ALA A 14 0.75 -4.23 14.29
N TRP A 15 0.38 -5.25 15.08
CA TRP A 15 -1.02 -5.55 15.38
C TRP A 15 -1.70 -4.45 16.19
N ARG A 16 -1.03 -3.85 17.17
CA ARG A 16 -1.61 -2.84 18.06
C ARG A 16 -1.70 -1.46 17.39
N GLU A 17 -0.66 -1.05 16.68
CA GLU A 17 -0.52 0.28 16.06
C GLU A 17 -1.11 0.33 14.64
N GLY A 18 -1.27 -0.81 13.96
CA GLY A 18 -1.88 -0.90 12.63
C GLY A 18 -3.17 -1.72 12.57
N GLY A 19 -3.65 -2.24 13.70
CA GLY A 19 -4.82 -3.10 13.77
C GLY A 19 -6.17 -2.36 13.73
N ALA A 20 -7.24 -3.13 13.94
CA ALA A 20 -8.64 -2.69 13.83
C ALA A 20 -9.05 -1.55 14.76
N GLY A 21 -8.24 -1.24 15.78
CA GLY A 21 -8.47 -0.14 16.71
C GLY A 21 -7.98 1.23 16.22
N THR A 22 -7.40 1.29 15.02
CA THR A 22 -6.92 2.54 14.40
C THR A 22 -7.94 3.10 13.42
N ASP A 23 -7.77 4.36 13.00
CA ASP A 23 -8.57 4.99 11.94
C ASP A 23 -8.38 4.35 10.55
N GLY A 24 -7.52 3.31 10.45
CA GLY A 24 -7.17 2.65 9.22
C GLY A 24 -7.77 1.26 9.04
N SER A 25 -7.33 0.58 7.99
CA SER A 25 -7.74 -0.80 7.70
C SER A 25 -6.72 -1.78 8.26
N TYR A 26 -7.16 -3.00 8.57
CA TYR A 26 -6.30 -4.07 9.07
C TYR A 26 -6.42 -5.30 8.17
N SER A 27 -5.35 -6.06 8.03
CA SER A 27 -5.25 -7.22 7.12
C SER A 27 -5.66 -8.54 7.78
N GLY A 28 -5.65 -8.60 9.11
CA GLY A 28 -6.20 -9.73 9.88
C GLY A 28 -5.25 -10.92 10.02
N PHE A 29 -3.95 -10.75 9.76
CA PHE A 29 -2.97 -11.79 10.10
C PHE A 29 -2.90 -11.96 11.63
N PRO A 30 -2.78 -13.21 12.15
CA PRO A 30 -2.76 -13.43 13.59
C PRO A 30 -1.50 -12.84 14.25
N VAL A 31 -1.68 -12.12 15.37
CA VAL A 31 -0.58 -11.61 16.19
C VAL A 31 0.32 -12.75 16.71
N ASN A 32 1.62 -12.49 16.80
CA ASN A 32 2.65 -13.45 17.24
C ASN A 32 2.74 -14.70 16.36
N GLN A 33 2.31 -14.61 15.10
CA GLN A 33 2.49 -15.65 14.09
C GLN A 33 3.21 -15.08 12.86
N THR A 34 3.76 -15.97 12.04
CA THR A 34 4.37 -15.60 10.77
C THR A 34 3.48 -15.91 9.59
N ALA A 35 3.61 -15.11 8.53
CA ALA A 35 3.08 -15.42 7.21
C ALA A 35 4.15 -15.17 6.14
N ARG A 36 3.97 -15.73 4.94
CA ARG A 36 4.89 -15.46 3.84
C ARG A 36 4.84 -13.96 3.50
N LEU A 37 5.98 -13.37 3.20
CA LEU A 37 6.11 -11.98 2.78
C LEU A 37 5.11 -11.63 1.67
N GLU A 38 5.00 -12.49 0.66
CA GLU A 38 4.05 -12.30 -0.45
C GLU A 38 2.59 -12.21 0.02
N ASP A 39 2.20 -13.00 1.03
CA ASP A 39 0.82 -12.99 1.53
C ASP A 39 0.53 -11.69 2.30
N MET A 40 1.50 -11.21 3.09
CA MET A 40 1.39 -9.91 3.76
C MET A 40 1.38 -8.74 2.76
N GLU A 41 2.19 -8.79 1.70
CA GLU A 41 2.14 -7.78 0.63
C GLU A 41 0.76 -7.73 -0.04
N LYS A 42 0.16 -8.90 -0.31
CA LYS A 42 -1.20 -8.99 -0.87
C LYS A 42 -2.24 -8.44 0.12
N GLY A 43 -2.16 -8.82 1.40
CA GLY A 43 -3.04 -8.28 2.44
C GLY A 43 -2.96 -6.76 2.55
N MET A 44 -1.74 -6.21 2.56
CA MET A 44 -1.49 -4.77 2.55
C MET A 44 -2.07 -4.10 1.30
N ALA A 45 -1.78 -4.60 0.11
CA ALA A 45 -2.21 -3.99 -1.15
C ALA A 45 -3.75 -3.99 -1.32
N ILE A 46 -4.39 -5.12 -0.99
CA ILE A 46 -5.81 -5.35 -1.27
C ILE A 46 -6.69 -4.65 -0.21
N GLN A 47 -6.32 -4.75 1.06
CA GLN A 47 -7.12 -4.25 2.16
C GLN A 47 -6.64 -2.94 2.75
N SER A 48 -5.48 -2.45 2.33
CA SER A 48 -4.83 -1.32 2.98
C SER A 48 -4.48 -1.61 4.45
N GLY A 49 -4.11 -2.86 4.75
CA GLY A 49 -3.80 -3.28 6.11
C GLY A 49 -2.58 -2.54 6.67
N ASN A 50 -2.79 -1.65 7.63
CA ASN A 50 -1.72 -0.90 8.28
C ASN A 50 -0.81 -1.84 9.10
N ASP A 51 -1.40 -2.83 9.77
CA ASP A 51 -0.71 -3.91 10.47
C ASP A 51 0.30 -4.64 9.57
N ALA A 52 -0.10 -5.02 8.37
CA ALA A 52 0.78 -5.66 7.40
C ALA A 52 1.90 -4.70 6.94
N ALA A 53 1.61 -3.41 6.75
CA ALA A 53 2.61 -2.42 6.35
C ALA A 53 3.70 -2.26 7.42
N ILE A 54 3.33 -2.18 8.70
CA ILE A 54 4.28 -2.09 9.82
C ILE A 54 5.11 -3.38 9.92
N ALA A 55 4.46 -4.56 9.87
CA ALA A 55 5.16 -5.85 9.95
C ALA A 55 6.17 -6.04 8.80
N LEU A 56 5.79 -5.65 7.57
CA LEU A 56 6.68 -5.66 6.41
C LEU A 56 7.86 -4.69 6.59
N ALA A 57 7.60 -3.49 7.11
CA ALA A 57 8.63 -2.50 7.37
C ALA A 57 9.66 -2.98 8.40
N GLU A 58 9.19 -3.54 9.52
CA GLU A 58 10.03 -4.17 10.55
C GLU A 58 10.89 -5.29 9.97
N HIS A 59 10.32 -6.15 9.13
CA HIS A 59 11.07 -7.25 8.52
C HIS A 59 12.13 -6.78 7.50
N VAL A 60 11.80 -5.79 6.68
CA VAL A 60 12.69 -5.32 5.60
C VAL A 60 13.81 -4.43 6.13
N ALA A 61 13.51 -3.56 7.10
CA ALA A 61 14.41 -2.50 7.53
C ALA A 61 14.78 -2.54 9.02
N GLY A 62 14.21 -3.47 9.80
CA GLY A 62 14.41 -3.59 11.24
C GLY A 62 13.51 -2.68 12.08
N SER A 63 13.00 -1.60 11.52
CA SER A 63 12.00 -0.73 12.13
C SER A 63 11.20 0.05 11.07
N GLU A 64 10.07 0.60 11.47
CA GLU A 64 9.24 1.44 10.60
C GLU A 64 9.96 2.74 10.19
N GLU A 65 10.71 3.35 11.10
CA GLU A 65 11.42 4.61 10.87
C GLU A 65 12.58 4.41 9.88
N ALA A 66 13.27 3.26 9.99
CA ALA A 66 14.28 2.85 9.02
C ALA A 66 13.65 2.58 7.65
N PHE A 67 12.44 2.00 7.61
CA PHE A 67 11.70 1.78 6.37
C PHE A 67 11.23 3.10 5.73
N ALA A 68 10.73 4.06 6.51
CA ALA A 68 10.37 5.39 6.03
C ALA A 68 11.57 6.11 5.40
N SER A 69 12.77 5.95 5.98
CA SER A 69 14.02 6.44 5.38
C SER A 69 14.30 5.79 4.02
N LEU A 70 14.01 4.49 3.85
CA LEU A 70 14.09 3.82 2.55
C LEU A 70 13.04 4.36 1.57
N MET A 71 11.79 4.57 2.01
CA MET A 71 10.72 5.16 1.20
C MET A 71 11.15 6.50 0.62
N ASN A 72 11.70 7.39 1.44
CA ASN A 72 12.19 8.70 1.00
C ASN A 72 13.40 8.59 0.07
N SER A 73 14.30 7.62 0.28
CA SER A 73 15.39 7.35 -0.65
C SER A 73 14.87 6.92 -2.03
N TYR A 74 13.83 6.09 -2.08
CA TYR A 74 13.18 5.71 -3.34
C TYR A 74 12.42 6.88 -3.98
N ALA A 75 11.69 7.66 -3.20
CA ALA A 75 10.99 8.86 -3.65
C ALA A 75 11.95 9.82 -4.36
N ALA A 76 13.11 10.10 -3.75
CA ALA A 76 14.15 10.92 -4.35
C ALA A 76 14.71 10.32 -5.65
N LYS A 77 14.94 9.00 -5.70
CA LYS A 77 15.44 8.30 -6.90
C LYS A 77 14.49 8.39 -8.09
N ILE A 78 13.17 8.39 -7.85
CA ILE A 78 12.16 8.49 -8.90
C ILE A 78 11.68 9.93 -9.13
N GLY A 79 12.26 10.91 -8.42
CA GLY A 79 12.05 12.32 -8.66
C GLY A 79 10.82 12.92 -7.97
N MET A 80 10.26 12.27 -6.96
CA MET A 80 9.18 12.81 -6.12
C MET A 80 9.75 13.91 -5.20
N LYS A 81 9.69 15.17 -5.65
CA LYS A 81 10.36 16.31 -5.00
C LYS A 81 9.52 16.96 -3.91
N ASP A 82 8.21 16.75 -3.96
CA ASP A 82 7.22 17.37 -3.09
C ASP A 82 6.52 16.31 -2.23
N SER A 83 7.27 15.26 -1.86
CA SER A 83 6.79 14.15 -1.04
C SER A 83 7.77 13.83 0.08
N TYR A 84 7.22 13.52 1.25
CA TYR A 84 7.98 13.03 2.39
C TYR A 84 7.12 12.05 3.20
N PHE A 85 7.67 10.87 3.49
CA PHE A 85 7.00 9.79 4.21
C PHE A 85 7.64 9.60 5.58
N VAL A 86 6.81 9.50 6.62
CA VAL A 86 7.28 9.33 8.01
C VAL A 86 6.92 7.98 8.62
N ASN A 87 6.02 7.23 7.99
CA ASN A 87 5.55 5.91 8.41
C ASN A 87 5.25 5.05 7.16
N ALA A 88 5.07 3.75 7.35
CA ALA A 88 4.88 2.78 6.27
C ALA A 88 3.42 2.67 5.80
N HIS A 89 2.47 3.06 6.65
CA HIS A 89 1.03 2.80 6.45
C HIS A 89 0.22 4.02 5.98
N GLY A 90 0.74 5.23 6.11
CA GLY A 90 0.09 6.46 5.62
C GLY A 90 -0.99 7.05 6.53
N LEU A 91 -1.02 6.68 7.82
CA LEU A 91 -1.83 7.45 8.78
C LEU A 91 -1.22 8.85 8.93
N SER A 92 -2.08 9.83 9.20
CA SER A 92 -1.70 11.22 9.42
C SER A 92 -0.59 11.33 10.47
N ALA A 93 0.46 12.06 10.12
CA ALA A 93 1.58 12.35 10.98
C ALA A 93 2.25 13.64 10.51
N GLU A 94 2.85 14.38 11.44
CA GLU A 94 3.53 15.63 11.12
C GLU A 94 4.61 15.42 10.05
N GLY A 95 4.57 16.24 9.00
CA GLY A 95 5.51 16.15 7.88
C GLY A 95 5.21 15.05 6.84
N HIS A 96 4.24 14.17 7.07
CA HIS A 96 3.83 13.16 6.08
C HIS A 96 3.00 13.83 4.96
N HIS A 97 3.52 13.88 3.74
CA HIS A 97 2.82 14.51 2.62
C HIS A 97 3.27 13.99 1.25
N SER A 98 2.46 14.26 0.23
CA SER A 98 2.75 14.00 -1.17
C SER A 98 1.90 14.90 -2.07
N THR A 99 2.10 14.83 -3.39
CA THR A 99 1.30 15.54 -4.39
C THR A 99 0.72 14.59 -5.42
N ALA A 100 -0.32 15.01 -6.13
CA ALA A 100 -0.92 14.22 -7.20
C ALA A 100 0.10 13.85 -8.30
N TYR A 101 1.04 14.76 -8.60
CA TYR A 101 2.10 14.54 -9.58
C TYR A 101 3.09 13.47 -9.10
N ASP A 102 3.56 13.58 -7.86
CA ASP A 102 4.50 12.63 -7.28
C ASP A 102 3.90 11.22 -7.15
N LEU A 103 2.64 11.11 -6.75
CA LEU A 103 1.94 9.83 -6.71
C LEU A 103 1.75 9.23 -8.12
N ALA A 104 1.54 10.05 -9.15
CA ALA A 104 1.50 9.58 -10.52
C ALA A 104 2.87 9.04 -10.98
N MET A 105 3.97 9.67 -10.56
CA MET A 105 5.33 9.16 -10.80
C MET A 105 5.56 7.82 -10.09
N LEU A 106 5.12 7.71 -8.83
CA LEU A 106 5.18 6.45 -8.07
C LEU A 106 4.42 5.33 -8.80
N GLY A 107 3.17 5.59 -9.21
CA GLY A 107 2.36 4.63 -9.95
C GLY A 107 3.02 4.17 -11.25
N ARG A 108 3.63 5.10 -12.01
CA ARG A 108 4.40 4.77 -13.22
C ARG A 108 5.63 3.92 -12.92
N ALA A 109 6.37 4.25 -11.86
CA ALA A 109 7.55 3.49 -11.44
C ALA A 109 7.19 2.07 -11.02
N MET A 110 6.10 1.88 -10.25
CA MET A 110 5.62 0.54 -9.85
C MET A 110 5.32 -0.34 -11.05
N VAL A 111 4.59 0.18 -12.05
CA VAL A 111 4.27 -0.57 -13.28
C VAL A 111 5.53 -0.97 -14.04
N ARG A 112 6.48 -0.05 -14.16
CA ARG A 112 7.70 -0.21 -14.97
C ARG A 112 8.71 -1.15 -14.32
N ASP A 113 8.96 -0.95 -13.03
CA ASP A 113 10.11 -1.54 -12.33
C ASP A 113 9.73 -2.78 -11.53
N TYR A 114 8.46 -2.90 -11.12
CA TYR A 114 7.97 -3.97 -10.25
C TYR A 114 6.66 -4.59 -10.77
N PRO A 115 6.57 -5.04 -12.04
CA PRO A 115 5.32 -5.49 -12.65
C PRO A 115 4.67 -6.69 -11.95
N GLU A 116 5.47 -7.57 -11.33
CA GLU A 116 4.96 -8.74 -10.61
C GLU A 116 4.25 -8.35 -9.30
N THR A 117 4.86 -7.49 -8.48
CA THR A 117 4.23 -6.97 -7.24
C THR A 117 3.09 -5.98 -7.58
N TYR A 118 3.25 -5.19 -8.64
CA TYR A 118 2.18 -4.33 -9.15
C TYR A 118 0.90 -5.12 -9.45
N ALA A 119 1.02 -6.34 -9.96
CA ALA A 119 -0.12 -7.20 -10.27
C ALA A 119 -0.95 -7.62 -9.05
N TYR A 120 -0.48 -7.41 -7.81
CA TYR A 120 -1.30 -7.63 -6.61
C TYR A 120 -2.45 -6.64 -6.52
N ASN A 121 -2.29 -5.43 -7.06
CA ASN A 121 -3.33 -4.38 -7.00
C ASN A 121 -4.60 -4.71 -7.80
N LYS A 122 -4.54 -5.67 -8.74
CA LYS A 122 -5.73 -6.15 -9.49
C LYS A 122 -6.39 -7.40 -8.91
N ILE A 123 -5.84 -7.96 -7.83
CA ILE A 123 -6.50 -9.06 -7.12
C ILE A 123 -7.76 -8.50 -6.47
N LYS A 124 -8.93 -9.03 -6.86
CA LYS A 124 -10.23 -8.53 -6.41
C LYS A 124 -10.59 -8.97 -4.99
N GLU A 125 -10.16 -10.15 -4.60
CA GLU A 125 -10.51 -10.76 -3.32
C GLU A 125 -9.30 -11.53 -2.79
N PHE A 126 -9.10 -11.48 -1.47
CA PHE A 126 -8.05 -12.20 -0.76
C PHE A 126 -8.59 -12.75 0.55
N GLN A 127 -7.98 -13.81 1.05
CA GLN A 127 -8.43 -14.47 2.27
C GLN A 127 -7.26 -14.64 3.24
N VAL A 128 -7.46 -14.17 4.47
CA VAL A 128 -6.52 -14.35 5.58
C VAL A 128 -7.24 -15.17 6.65
N GLY A 129 -6.85 -16.44 6.80
CA GLY A 129 -7.57 -17.39 7.65
C GLY A 129 -9.04 -17.51 7.22
N SER A 130 -9.98 -17.22 8.12
CA SER A 130 -11.42 -17.20 7.84
C SER A 130 -11.94 -15.85 7.31
N ILE A 131 -11.08 -14.83 7.19
CA ILE A 131 -11.47 -13.47 6.86
C ILE A 131 -11.34 -13.26 5.34
N LYS A 132 -12.49 -13.22 4.65
CA LYS A 132 -12.56 -12.85 3.23
C LYS A 132 -12.56 -11.32 3.10
N GLN A 133 -11.73 -10.82 2.19
CA GLN A 133 -11.39 -9.42 2.07
C GLN A 133 -11.45 -8.98 0.60
N ASN A 134 -12.24 -7.96 0.30
CA ASN A 134 -12.35 -7.40 -1.05
C ASN A 134 -11.35 -6.27 -1.25
N ASN A 135 -10.88 -6.10 -2.47
CA ASN A 135 -10.07 -4.95 -2.85
C ASN A 135 -10.89 -3.66 -2.72
N ARG A 136 -10.31 -2.63 -2.11
CA ARG A 136 -11.00 -1.35 -1.91
C ARG A 136 -11.15 -0.53 -3.19
N ASN A 137 -10.38 -0.83 -4.24
CA ASN A 137 -10.47 -0.16 -5.53
C ASN A 137 -11.68 -0.68 -6.34
N LEU A 138 -12.84 -0.04 -6.15
CA LEU A 138 -14.09 -0.41 -6.83
C LEU A 138 -14.03 -0.33 -8.36
N LEU A 139 -13.07 0.41 -8.94
CA LEU A 139 -12.90 0.49 -10.38
C LEU A 139 -12.55 -0.87 -11.02
N LEU A 140 -11.94 -1.79 -10.26
CA LEU A 140 -11.65 -3.16 -10.72
C LEU A 140 -12.91 -3.95 -11.14
N TRP A 141 -14.09 -3.57 -10.63
CA TRP A 141 -15.37 -4.16 -11.02
C TRP A 141 -16.10 -3.39 -12.11
N ARG A 142 -15.72 -2.13 -12.34
CA ARG A 142 -16.40 -1.24 -13.29
C ARG A 142 -15.77 -1.26 -14.68
N ASP A 143 -14.46 -1.46 -14.76
CA ASP A 143 -13.74 -1.44 -16.03
C ASP A 143 -12.66 -2.53 -16.07
N PRO A 144 -12.72 -3.48 -17.02
CA PRO A 144 -11.72 -4.54 -17.14
C PRO A 144 -10.31 -4.05 -17.53
N ALA A 145 -10.18 -2.81 -18.01
CA ALA A 145 -8.88 -2.20 -18.30
C ALA A 145 -8.15 -1.73 -17.03
N VAL A 146 -8.86 -1.55 -15.90
CA VAL A 146 -8.28 -1.09 -14.64
C VAL A 146 -7.57 -2.25 -13.94
N ASP A 147 -6.32 -2.02 -13.57
CA ASP A 147 -5.49 -3.02 -12.88
C ASP A 147 -4.74 -2.45 -11.67
N GLY A 148 -5.17 -1.29 -11.18
CA GLY A 148 -4.59 -0.64 -10.01
C GLY A 148 -5.10 0.78 -9.77
N ILE A 149 -4.52 1.52 -8.82
CA ILE A 149 -3.48 1.03 -7.91
C ILE A 149 -4.04 1.02 -6.49
N LYS A 150 -4.34 2.18 -5.92
CA LYS A 150 -4.66 2.27 -4.50
C LYS A 150 -5.63 3.40 -4.16
N THR A 151 -6.59 3.08 -3.30
CA THR A 151 -7.47 4.04 -2.62
C THR A 151 -6.87 4.49 -1.29
N GLY A 152 -7.23 5.68 -0.83
CA GLY A 152 -6.88 6.18 0.50
C GLY A 152 -7.95 7.10 1.04
N HIS A 153 -8.10 7.13 2.37
CA HIS A 153 -8.98 8.07 3.05
C HIS A 153 -8.50 8.27 4.49
N THR A 154 -8.39 9.53 4.89
CA THR A 154 -8.35 9.96 6.30
C THR A 154 -9.27 11.18 6.44
N SER A 155 -9.68 11.51 7.66
CA SER A 155 -10.48 12.71 7.93
C SER A 155 -9.80 13.99 7.44
N GLU A 156 -8.47 14.05 7.47
CA GLU A 156 -7.67 15.19 7.03
C GLU A 156 -7.42 15.20 5.52
N ALA A 157 -7.25 14.04 4.90
CA ALA A 157 -6.89 13.93 3.48
C ALA A 157 -8.08 13.90 2.52
N GLY A 158 -9.30 13.62 3.03
CA GLY A 158 -10.46 13.31 2.19
C GLY A 158 -10.28 12.00 1.41
N TYR A 159 -11.09 11.79 0.38
CA TYR A 159 -10.97 10.61 -0.49
C TYR A 159 -9.90 10.82 -1.55
N CYS A 160 -8.99 9.85 -1.65
CA CYS A 160 -7.88 9.83 -2.59
C CYS A 160 -7.90 8.53 -3.41
N LEU A 161 -7.53 8.62 -4.69
CA LEU A 161 -7.41 7.48 -5.59
C LEU A 161 -6.25 7.67 -6.56
N LEU A 162 -5.27 6.78 -6.48
CA LEU A 162 -4.27 6.54 -7.53
C LEU A 162 -4.74 5.32 -8.34
N SER A 163 -5.09 5.54 -9.60
CA SER A 163 -5.59 4.49 -10.50
C SER A 163 -4.72 4.32 -11.73
N SER A 164 -4.74 3.12 -12.31
CA SER A 164 -4.14 2.87 -13.61
C SER A 164 -4.99 1.92 -14.43
N ALA A 165 -5.04 2.17 -15.74
CA ALA A 165 -5.72 1.35 -16.70
C ALA A 165 -4.88 1.17 -17.98
N LYS A 166 -4.97 0.01 -18.61
CA LYS A 166 -4.29 -0.32 -19.87
C LYS A 166 -5.29 -0.77 -20.93
N ARG A 167 -5.29 -0.11 -22.10
CA ARG A 167 -6.08 -0.48 -23.28
C ARG A 167 -5.17 -0.59 -24.50
N GLY A 168 -5.06 -1.79 -25.06
CA GLY A 168 -4.04 -2.10 -26.06
C GLY A 168 -2.65 -1.80 -25.52
N ASP A 169 -1.87 -1.00 -26.26
CA ASP A 169 -0.52 -0.60 -25.86
C ASP A 169 -0.47 0.66 -24.99
N GLN A 170 -1.61 1.34 -24.80
CA GLN A 170 -1.66 2.58 -24.02
C GLN A 170 -2.00 2.28 -22.56
N ARG A 171 -1.20 2.83 -21.65
CA ARG A 171 -1.48 2.84 -20.21
C ARG A 171 -1.59 4.28 -19.72
N LEU A 172 -2.60 4.53 -18.90
CA LEU A 172 -2.78 5.79 -18.17
C LEU A 172 -2.66 5.56 -16.67
N VAL A 173 -2.18 6.59 -15.96
CA VAL A 173 -2.16 6.69 -14.50
C VAL A 173 -2.89 7.99 -14.16
N ALA A 174 -3.85 7.93 -13.26
CA ALA A 174 -4.64 9.08 -12.83
C ALA A 174 -4.65 9.16 -11.30
N VAL A 175 -4.55 10.38 -10.77
CA VAL A 175 -4.57 10.66 -9.34
C VAL A 175 -5.62 11.70 -9.03
N VAL A 176 -6.48 11.38 -8.06
CA VAL A 176 -7.44 12.30 -7.44
C VAL A 176 -7.11 12.35 -5.95
N MET A 177 -7.12 13.54 -5.36
CA MET A 177 -6.85 13.77 -3.94
C MET A 177 -7.86 14.76 -3.37
N GLY A 178 -8.24 14.58 -2.10
CA GLY A 178 -9.07 15.54 -1.38
C GLY A 178 -10.52 15.61 -1.85
N ASP A 179 -11.06 14.53 -2.43
CA ASP A 179 -12.48 14.50 -2.77
C ASP A 179 -13.33 14.40 -1.49
N SER A 180 -14.49 15.04 -1.52
CA SER A 180 -15.44 15.07 -0.40
C SER A 180 -16.35 13.84 -0.36
N SER A 181 -16.43 13.06 -1.46
CA SER A 181 -17.31 11.89 -1.59
C SER A 181 -16.82 10.86 -2.59
#